data_AF-A0A3A4NVT9-F1
#
_entry.id   AF-A0A3A4NVT9-F1
#
_cell.length_a   1.000
_cell.length_b   1.000
_cell.length_c   1.000
_cell.angle_alpha   90.00
_cell.angle_beta   90.00
_cell.angle_gamma   90.00
#
_symmetry.space_group_name_H-M   'P 1'
#
loop_
_entity.id
_entity.type
_entity.pdbx_description
1 polymer ?
#
loop_
_entity_poly.entity_id
_entity_poly.type
_entity_poly.pdbx_seq_one_letter_code
_entity_poly.pdbx_strand_id
1 'polypeptide(L)'
;MTQDPSRVVLREDAYRLLAACFYPPSQELFEERCLPALADLLEDLAPDAARHARDAAHAGEQASLESLAVEHAHLFIGPFHLVAPPYGSMYLDNAKTVMGESTGKVSAFYGSCGLHLADDFHEMPDHIAVELEFLSYLAHRQRESVAAGDLGEANRFAGLQLSFLNRFLLPWLPPFTRSILEGTESPFYRAIAQCTATYVAGDRDYLERSSGVSPDTANPHTS
;
A
#
# COMPACT_ATOMS: atom_id res chain seq x y z
N MET A 1 20.49 16.56 0.19
CA MET A 1 19.20 16.56 -0.51
C MET A 1 18.13 16.61 0.56
N THR A 2 17.51 17.77 0.76
CA THR A 2 16.61 18.02 1.90
C THR A 2 15.29 17.33 1.62
N GLN A 3 14.86 16.38 2.46
CA GLN A 3 13.54 15.78 2.33
C GLN A 3 12.50 16.84 2.69
N ASP A 4 11.58 17.11 1.75
CA ASP A 4 10.51 18.08 1.93
C ASP A 4 9.53 17.54 2.99
N PRO A 5 9.42 18.18 4.17
CA PRO A 5 8.54 17.72 5.25
C PRO A 5 7.08 17.62 4.81
N SER A 6 6.65 18.45 3.84
CA SER A 6 5.29 18.39 3.30
C SER A 6 5.03 17.08 2.56
N ARG A 7 5.97 16.62 1.73
CA ARG A 7 5.83 15.36 0.99
C ARG A 7 5.77 14.14 1.91
N VAL A 8 6.48 14.15 3.04
CA VAL A 8 6.43 13.01 3.98
C VAL A 8 5.06 12.89 4.65
N VAL A 9 4.44 14.02 5.04
CA VAL A 9 3.06 14.05 5.55
C VAL A 9 2.09 13.45 4.53
N LEU A 10 2.17 13.91 3.28
CA LEU A 10 1.26 13.46 2.22
C LEU A 10 1.36 11.94 1.99
N ARG A 11 2.56 11.35 2.15
CA ARG A 11 2.77 9.90 1.96
C ARG A 11 2.12 9.06 3.06
N GLU A 12 2.25 9.49 4.31
CA GLU A 12 1.58 8.86 5.47
C GLU A 12 0.07 8.73 5.22
N ASP A 13 -0.57 9.84 4.85
CA ASP A 13 -2.01 9.88 4.62
C ASP A 13 -2.43 9.11 3.36
N ALA A 14 -1.65 9.17 2.28
CA ALA A 14 -1.94 8.42 1.06
C ALA A 14 -1.99 6.90 1.33
N TYR A 15 -1.01 6.36 2.07
CA TYR A 15 -1.01 4.94 2.46
C TYR A 15 -2.21 4.57 3.34
N ARG A 16 -2.54 5.41 4.32
CA ARG A 16 -3.67 5.19 5.24
C ARG A 16 -5.01 5.17 4.50
N LEU A 17 -5.23 6.11 3.58
CA LEU A 17 -6.47 6.17 2.80
C LEU A 17 -6.56 5.03 1.79
N LEU A 18 -5.45 4.61 1.19
CA LEU A 18 -5.43 3.41 0.34
C LEU A 18 -5.77 2.14 1.13
N ALA A 19 -5.23 1.98 2.35
CA ALA A 19 -5.55 0.84 3.20
C ALA A 19 -7.06 0.76 3.49
N ALA A 20 -7.69 1.89 3.82
CA ALA A 20 -9.12 1.98 4.08
C ALA A 20 -9.98 1.48 2.90
N CYS A 21 -9.49 1.59 1.67
CA CYS A 21 -10.22 1.14 0.47
C CYS A 21 -10.26 -0.38 0.28
N PHE A 22 -9.44 -1.14 1.01
CA PHE A 22 -9.39 -2.60 0.93
C PHE A 22 -10.14 -3.32 2.06
N TYR A 23 -10.58 -2.60 3.10
CA TYR A 23 -11.56 -3.12 4.05
C TYR A 23 -12.97 -3.12 3.43
N PRO A 24 -13.94 -3.85 4.04
CA PRO A 24 -15.33 -3.78 3.60
C PRO A 24 -15.79 -2.33 3.49
N PRO A 25 -16.41 -1.92 2.37
CA PRO A 25 -16.79 -0.55 2.15
C PRO A 25 -17.79 -0.12 3.23
N SER A 26 -17.54 1.03 3.84
CA SER A 26 -18.37 1.60 4.89
C SER A 26 -18.95 2.95 4.46
N GLN A 27 -19.96 3.43 5.18
CA GLN A 27 -20.57 4.73 4.90
C GLN A 27 -19.57 5.87 5.14
N GLU A 28 -18.72 5.73 6.16
CA GLU A 28 -17.69 6.70 6.54
C GLU A 28 -16.69 6.96 5.40
N LEU A 29 -16.32 5.92 4.63
CA LEU A 29 -15.41 6.08 3.47
C LEU A 29 -15.90 7.14 2.47
N PHE A 30 -17.21 7.26 2.32
CA PHE A 30 -17.85 8.21 1.39
C PHE A 30 -18.18 9.54 2.08
N GLU A 31 -18.76 9.50 3.28
CA GLU A 31 -19.15 10.72 4.01
C GLU A 31 -17.96 11.59 4.41
N GLU A 32 -16.83 10.96 4.78
CA GLU A 32 -15.59 11.67 5.10
C GLU A 32 -14.79 12.08 3.85
N ARG A 33 -15.32 11.81 2.65
CA ARG A 33 -14.69 12.13 1.36
C ARG A 33 -13.25 11.60 1.26
N CYS A 34 -13.01 10.38 1.76
CA CYS A 34 -11.68 9.77 1.81
C CYS A 34 -11.05 9.65 0.41
N LEU A 35 -11.83 9.27 -0.61
CA LEU A 35 -11.34 9.10 -1.99
C LEU A 35 -11.02 10.44 -2.69
N PRO A 36 -11.88 11.48 -2.62
CA PRO A 36 -11.49 12.82 -3.03
C PRO A 36 -10.24 13.33 -2.31
N ALA A 37 -10.14 13.13 -1.00
CA ALA A 37 -8.96 13.54 -0.25
C ALA A 37 -7.69 12.79 -0.72
N LEU A 38 -7.79 11.48 -0.96
CA LEU A 38 -6.71 10.69 -1.54
C LEU A 38 -6.28 11.24 -2.91
N ALA A 39 -7.23 11.59 -3.78
CA ALA A 39 -6.93 12.18 -5.07
C ALA A 39 -6.15 13.50 -4.94
N ASP A 40 -6.61 14.40 -4.07
CA ASP A 40 -5.97 15.70 -3.83
C ASP A 40 -4.53 15.53 -3.30
N LEU A 41 -4.31 14.61 -2.35
CA LEU A 41 -2.98 14.29 -1.82
C LEU A 41 -2.05 13.74 -2.91
N LEU A 42 -2.60 12.92 -3.82
CA LEU A 42 -1.84 12.28 -4.87
C LEU A 42 -1.47 13.21 -6.03
N GLU A 43 -2.11 14.36 -6.21
CA GLU A 43 -1.76 15.32 -7.28
C GLU A 43 -0.27 15.69 -7.23
N ASP A 44 0.24 15.97 -6.03
CA ASP A 44 1.64 16.37 -5.85
C ASP A 44 2.59 15.15 -5.72
N LEU A 45 2.07 14.01 -5.27
CA LEU A 45 2.86 12.81 -5.04
C LEU A 45 3.05 11.97 -6.30
N ALA A 46 1.95 11.66 -6.98
CA ALA A 46 1.85 10.75 -8.13
C ALA A 46 0.60 11.08 -8.97
N PRO A 47 0.67 12.03 -9.92
CA PRO A 47 -0.48 12.48 -10.71
C PRO A 47 -1.24 11.37 -11.44
N ASP A 48 -0.52 10.33 -11.90
CA ASP A 48 -1.16 9.17 -12.54
C ASP A 48 -2.01 8.36 -11.55
N ALA A 49 -1.57 8.22 -10.30
CA ALA A 49 -2.37 7.59 -9.25
C ALA A 49 -3.55 8.49 -8.85
N ALA A 50 -3.36 9.82 -8.80
CA ALA A 50 -4.42 10.78 -8.52
C ALA A 50 -5.60 10.63 -9.50
N ARG A 51 -5.33 10.43 -10.79
CA ARG A 51 -6.38 10.15 -11.79
C ARG A 51 -7.22 8.94 -11.39
N HIS A 52 -6.58 7.83 -11.00
CA HIS A 52 -7.29 6.62 -10.59
C HIS A 52 -8.08 6.83 -9.29
N ALA A 53 -7.56 7.59 -8.33
CA ALA A 53 -8.32 7.96 -7.13
C ALA A 53 -9.57 8.80 -7.46
N ARG A 54 -9.49 9.73 -8.43
CA ARG A 54 -10.67 10.48 -8.92
C ARG A 54 -11.69 9.57 -9.60
N ASP A 55 -11.23 8.62 -10.41
CA ASP A 55 -12.11 7.63 -11.06
C ASP A 55 -12.82 6.77 -10.01
N ALA A 56 -12.11 6.33 -8.96
CA ALA A 56 -12.68 5.58 -7.86
C ALA A 56 -13.71 6.41 -7.07
N ALA A 57 -13.40 7.68 -6.77
CA ALA A 57 -14.34 8.59 -6.11
C ALA A 57 -15.63 8.72 -6.91
N HIS A 58 -15.52 8.99 -8.21
CA HIS A 58 -16.68 9.13 -9.09
C HIS A 58 -17.49 7.84 -9.18
N ALA A 59 -16.83 6.69 -9.38
CA ALA A 59 -17.51 5.41 -9.43
C ALA A 59 -18.22 5.06 -8.11
N GLY A 60 -17.60 5.40 -6.98
CA GLY A 60 -18.16 5.20 -5.65
C GLY A 60 -19.43 6.00 -5.41
N GLU A 61 -19.49 7.26 -5.86
CA GLU A 61 -20.70 8.11 -5.78
C GLU A 61 -21.86 7.59 -6.63
N GLN A 62 -21.58 6.85 -7.70
CA GLN A 62 -22.60 6.27 -8.58
C GLN A 62 -23.05 4.87 -8.14
N ALA A 63 -22.35 4.24 -7.20
CA ALA A 63 -22.64 2.90 -6.72
C ALA A 63 -23.40 2.94 -5.37
N SER A 64 -24.21 1.93 -5.10
CA SER A 64 -24.78 1.75 -3.75
C SER A 64 -23.77 1.05 -2.85
N LEU A 65 -23.79 1.37 -1.55
CA LEU A 65 -22.94 0.70 -0.55
C LEU A 65 -23.14 -0.83 -0.58
N GLU A 66 -24.38 -1.29 -0.76
CA GLU A 66 -24.70 -2.70 -0.91
C GLU A 66 -24.02 -3.33 -2.14
N SER A 67 -24.06 -2.65 -3.30
CA SER A 67 -23.40 -3.15 -4.51
C SER A 67 -21.88 -3.26 -4.35
N LEU A 68 -21.26 -2.29 -3.67
CA LEU A 68 -19.83 -2.32 -3.37
C LEU A 68 -19.48 -3.41 -2.36
N ALA A 69 -20.32 -3.64 -1.34
CA ALA A 69 -20.11 -4.70 -0.37
C ALA A 69 -20.22 -6.10 -0.99
N VAL A 70 -21.18 -6.30 -1.91
CA VAL A 70 -21.29 -7.54 -2.68
C VAL A 70 -20.04 -7.77 -3.52
N GLU A 71 -19.56 -6.73 -4.19
CA GLU A 71 -18.36 -6.81 -5.03
C GLU A 71 -17.09 -7.04 -4.20
N HIS A 72 -16.97 -6.39 -3.04
CA HIS A 72 -15.90 -6.63 -2.06
C HIS A 72 -15.86 -8.10 -1.65
N ALA A 73 -17.02 -8.65 -1.26
CA ALA A 73 -17.14 -10.03 -0.85
C ALA A 73 -16.80 -10.99 -2.00
N HIS A 74 -17.23 -10.70 -3.23
CA HIS A 74 -16.88 -11.48 -4.42
C HIS A 74 -15.37 -11.51 -4.68
N LEU A 75 -14.71 -10.34 -4.57
CA LEU A 75 -13.28 -10.22 -4.83
C LEU A 75 -12.41 -10.83 -3.74
N PHE A 76 -12.68 -10.48 -2.48
CA PHE A 76 -11.73 -10.60 -1.37
C PHE A 76 -12.12 -11.59 -0.28
N ILE A 77 -13.35 -12.15 -0.30
CA ILE A 77 -13.83 -13.06 0.75
C ILE A 77 -14.24 -14.42 0.15
N GLY A 78 -15.16 -14.41 -0.80
CA GLY A 78 -15.74 -15.58 -1.46
C GLY A 78 -16.47 -16.56 -0.52
N PRO A 79 -17.41 -17.36 -1.02
CA PRO A 79 -17.76 -18.61 -0.34
C PRO A 79 -16.95 -19.82 -0.85
N PHE A 80 -16.20 -19.70 -1.96
CA PHE A 80 -15.45 -20.82 -2.57
C PHE A 80 -13.98 -20.49 -2.87
N HIS A 81 -13.71 -19.77 -3.97
CA HIS A 81 -12.37 -19.35 -4.36
C HIS A 81 -12.31 -17.83 -4.39
N LEU A 82 -11.34 -17.28 -3.67
CA LEU A 82 -10.99 -15.88 -3.69
C LEU A 82 -10.52 -15.50 -5.11
N VAL A 83 -11.18 -14.52 -5.70
CA VAL A 83 -10.85 -14.01 -7.04
C VAL A 83 -9.53 -13.25 -7.00
N ALA A 84 -9.39 -12.38 -5.99
CA ALA A 84 -8.16 -11.67 -5.68
C ALA A 84 -7.89 -11.77 -4.17
N PRO A 85 -7.33 -12.90 -3.68
CA PRO A 85 -7.05 -13.06 -2.26
C PRO A 85 -6.20 -11.87 -1.76
N PRO A 86 -6.59 -11.12 -0.73
CA PRO A 86 -5.87 -9.91 -0.34
C PRO A 86 -4.61 -10.18 0.50
N TYR A 87 -4.02 -11.37 0.40
CA TYR A 87 -2.89 -11.84 1.23
C TYR A 87 -1.66 -12.15 0.39
N GLY A 88 -0.50 -11.60 0.75
CA GLY A 88 0.76 -11.82 0.01
C GLY A 88 1.14 -13.29 -0.12
N SER A 89 0.90 -14.10 0.90
CA SER A 89 1.17 -15.54 0.91
C SER A 89 0.43 -16.32 -0.17
N MET A 90 -0.75 -15.87 -0.60
CA MET A 90 -1.52 -16.51 -1.68
C MET A 90 -0.87 -16.37 -3.06
N TYR A 91 0.04 -15.41 -3.20
CA TYR A 91 0.80 -15.14 -4.42
C TYR A 91 2.26 -15.59 -4.34
N LEU A 92 2.87 -15.49 -3.17
CA LEU A 92 4.30 -15.74 -2.98
C LEU A 92 4.62 -17.19 -2.61
N ASP A 93 3.76 -17.83 -1.83
CA ASP A 93 4.08 -19.15 -1.29
C ASP A 93 3.57 -20.26 -2.21
N ASN A 94 4.44 -21.24 -2.49
CA ASN A 94 4.13 -22.38 -3.36
C ASN A 94 2.94 -23.21 -2.86
N ALA A 95 2.68 -23.20 -1.55
CA ALA A 95 1.57 -23.91 -0.93
C ALA A 95 0.23 -23.15 -1.03
N LYS A 96 0.22 -21.87 -1.43
CA LYS A 96 -0.96 -20.98 -1.46
C LYS A 96 -1.82 -21.09 -0.19
N THR A 97 -1.16 -21.02 0.96
CA THR A 97 -1.81 -21.04 2.29
C THR A 97 -1.65 -19.67 2.94
N VAL A 98 -2.74 -19.16 3.53
CA VAL A 98 -2.84 -17.81 4.15
C VAL A 98 -1.91 -17.59 5.36
N MET A 99 -1.36 -18.66 5.96
CA MET A 99 -0.33 -18.59 7.02
C MET A 99 0.99 -19.21 6.55
N GLY A 100 1.47 -18.77 5.40
CA GLY A 100 2.69 -19.29 4.81
C GLY A 100 3.97 -18.67 5.38
N GLU A 101 5.10 -19.05 4.79
CA GLU A 101 6.43 -18.57 5.20
C GLU A 101 6.55 -17.04 5.03
N SER A 102 5.90 -16.49 4.00
CA SER A 102 5.87 -15.05 3.73
C SER A 102 5.17 -14.26 4.85
N THR A 103 4.01 -14.71 5.34
CA THR A 103 3.29 -14.09 6.47
C THR A 103 4.15 -14.01 7.72
N GLY A 104 4.90 -15.08 8.04
CA GLY A 104 5.82 -15.10 9.17
C GLY A 104 6.98 -14.10 9.01
N LYS A 105 7.50 -13.92 7.79
CA LYS A 105 8.56 -12.93 7.52
C LYS A 105 8.05 -11.49 7.64
N VAL A 106 6.82 -11.21 7.19
CA VAL A 106 6.17 -9.90 7.36
C VAL A 106 5.98 -9.60 8.84
N SER A 107 5.44 -10.54 9.61
CA SER A 107 5.27 -10.39 11.07
C SER A 107 6.61 -10.15 11.80
N ALA A 108 7.66 -10.88 11.43
CA ALA A 108 9.00 -10.65 11.98
C ALA A 108 9.56 -9.27 11.62
N PHE A 109 9.25 -8.76 10.42
CA PHE A 109 9.63 -7.40 10.03
C PHE A 109 8.92 -6.34 10.89
N TYR A 110 7.63 -6.52 11.17
CA TYR A 110 6.89 -5.65 12.09
C TYR A 110 7.52 -5.63 13.48
N GLY A 111 7.83 -6.82 14.02
CA GLY A 111 8.51 -6.95 15.31
C GLY A 111 9.88 -6.26 15.35
N SER A 112 10.64 -6.30 14.25
CA SER A 112 11.92 -5.58 14.13
C SER A 112 11.77 -4.05 14.18
N CYS A 113 10.57 -3.54 13.89
CA CYS A 113 10.22 -2.13 13.97
C CYS A 113 9.49 -1.77 15.29
N GLY A 114 9.41 -2.70 16.24
CA GLY A 114 8.74 -2.53 17.51
C GLY A 114 7.22 -2.62 17.45
N LEU A 115 6.66 -3.18 16.37
CA LEU A 115 5.22 -3.37 16.20
C LEU A 115 4.82 -4.84 16.35
N HIS A 116 3.67 -5.03 16.97
CA HIS A 116 2.96 -6.30 17.03
C HIS A 116 1.51 -6.04 16.64
N LEU A 117 0.91 -6.97 15.91
CA LEU A 117 -0.54 -6.93 15.69
C LEU A 117 -1.24 -7.11 17.04
N ALA A 118 -2.38 -6.44 17.21
CA ALA A 118 -3.20 -6.61 18.40
C ALA A 118 -3.74 -8.05 18.48
N ASP A 119 -3.91 -8.57 19.70
CA ASP A 119 -4.39 -9.95 19.91
C ASP A 119 -5.81 -10.17 19.36
N ASP A 120 -6.59 -9.11 19.20
CA ASP A 120 -7.94 -9.09 18.63
C ASP A 120 -7.97 -8.61 17.16
N PHE A 121 -6.80 -8.54 16.50
CA PHE A 121 -6.73 -8.16 15.10
C PHE A 121 -7.13 -9.34 14.20
N HIS A 122 -8.14 -9.13 13.35
CA HIS A 122 -8.80 -10.21 12.61
C HIS A 122 -8.13 -10.53 11.27
N GLU A 123 -7.25 -9.64 10.77
CA GLU A 123 -6.53 -9.85 9.52
C GLU A 123 -5.11 -10.39 9.75
N MET A 124 -4.58 -11.06 8.72
CA MET A 124 -3.21 -11.55 8.75
C MET A 124 -2.18 -10.43 8.48
N PRO A 125 -0.95 -10.55 8.99
CA PRO A 125 0.12 -9.58 8.74
C PRO A 125 0.36 -9.25 7.27
N ASP A 126 0.15 -10.19 6.36
CA ASP A 126 0.37 -10.03 4.92
C ASP A 126 -0.89 -9.59 4.15
N HIS A 127 -1.94 -9.15 4.84
CA HIS A 127 -3.11 -8.56 4.19
C HIS A 127 -2.77 -7.19 3.59
N ILE A 128 -3.25 -6.88 2.38
CA ILE A 128 -2.89 -5.64 1.65
C ILE A 128 -3.13 -4.37 2.49
N ALA A 129 -4.26 -4.28 3.18
CA ALA A 129 -4.57 -3.12 4.03
C ALA A 129 -3.56 -2.98 5.18
N VAL A 130 -3.12 -4.10 5.76
CA VAL A 130 -2.17 -4.14 6.89
C VAL A 130 -0.77 -3.75 6.43
N GLU A 131 -0.34 -4.25 5.26
CA GLU A 131 0.94 -3.85 4.66
C GLU A 131 0.97 -2.35 4.30
N LEU A 132 -0.15 -1.79 3.82
CA LEU A 132 -0.29 -0.35 3.55
C LEU A 132 -0.32 0.50 4.82
N GLU A 133 -1.03 0.06 5.87
CA GLU A 133 -1.01 0.70 7.19
C GLU A 133 0.39 0.71 7.80
N PHE A 134 1.13 -0.40 7.67
CA PHE A 134 2.51 -0.46 8.12
C PHE A 134 3.41 0.54 7.38
N LEU A 135 3.21 0.73 6.07
CA LEU A 135 3.91 1.77 5.30
C LEU A 135 3.51 3.18 5.76
N SER A 136 2.24 3.41 6.07
CA SER A 136 1.77 4.66 6.68
C SER A 136 2.48 4.92 8.02
N TYR A 137 2.59 3.91 8.89
CA TYR A 137 3.35 4.01 10.14
C TYR A 137 4.82 4.37 9.90
N LEU A 138 5.51 3.71 8.98
CA LEU A 138 6.92 4.04 8.73
C LEU A 138 7.09 5.47 8.17
N ALA A 139 6.17 5.92 7.32
CA ALA A 139 6.15 7.31 6.82
C ALA A 139 5.88 8.31 7.95
N HIS A 140 4.97 8.00 8.87
CA HIS A 140 4.74 8.78 10.08
C HIS A 140 6.01 8.92 10.92
N ARG A 141 6.68 7.80 11.20
CA ARG A 141 7.93 7.80 11.97
C ARG A 141 9.04 8.60 11.29
N GLN A 142 9.15 8.49 9.96
CA GLN A 142 10.06 9.34 9.18
C GLN A 142 9.73 10.82 9.35
N ARG A 143 8.44 11.19 9.30
CA ARG A 143 7.98 12.57 9.49
C ARG A 143 8.33 13.10 10.88
N GLU A 144 8.08 12.31 11.93
CA GLU A 144 8.43 12.68 13.31
C GLU A 144 9.94 12.97 13.43
N SER A 145 10.77 12.12 12.83
CA SER A 145 12.23 12.32 12.84
C SER A 145 12.67 13.58 12.09
N VAL A 146 12.05 13.88 10.93
CA VAL A 146 12.29 15.14 10.20
C VAL A 146 11.90 16.35 11.05
N ALA A 147 10.73 16.31 11.69
CA ALA A 147 10.26 17.39 12.56
C ALA A 147 11.16 17.60 13.78
N ALA A 148 11.76 16.52 14.31
CA ALA A 148 12.74 16.56 15.39
C ALA A 148 14.16 16.98 14.93
N GLY A 149 14.40 17.13 13.63
CA GLY A 149 15.71 17.44 13.06
C GLY A 149 16.68 16.25 13.04
N ASP A 150 16.21 15.04 13.34
CA ASP A 150 17.00 13.81 13.29
C ASP A 150 16.98 13.20 11.88
N LEU A 151 17.84 13.74 11.01
CA LEU A 151 17.96 13.28 9.63
C LEU A 151 18.51 11.85 9.52
N GLY A 152 19.27 11.38 10.52
CA GLY A 152 19.78 10.01 10.54
C GLY A 152 18.64 9.01 10.71
N GLU A 153 17.76 9.28 11.67
CA GLU A 153 16.59 8.46 11.94
C GLU A 153 15.54 8.57 10.83
N ALA A 154 15.35 9.76 10.25
CA ALA A 154 14.50 9.94 9.08
C ALA A 154 14.96 9.06 7.89
N ASN A 155 16.27 9.06 7.61
CA ASN A 155 16.84 8.21 6.56
C ASN A 155 16.71 6.72 6.89
N ARG A 156 16.82 6.33 8.17
CA ARG A 156 16.59 4.96 8.62
C ARG A 156 15.17 4.51 8.29
N PHE A 157 14.15 5.31 8.62
CA PHE A 157 12.75 4.99 8.31
C PHE A 157 12.46 4.98 6.81
N ALA A 158 13.07 5.87 6.02
CA ALA A 158 12.98 5.81 4.56
C ALA A 158 13.57 4.51 4.00
N GLY A 159 14.72 4.06 4.53
CA GLY A 159 15.34 2.78 4.17
C GLY A 159 14.51 1.56 4.57
N LEU A 160 13.81 1.62 5.71
CA LEU A 160 12.85 0.57 6.11
C LEU A 160 11.66 0.49 5.15
N GLN A 161 11.11 1.63 4.72
CA GLN A 161 10.02 1.65 3.73
C GLN A 161 10.48 1.04 2.41
N LEU A 162 11.63 1.46 1.89
CA LEU A 162 12.20 0.90 0.66
C LEU A 162 12.44 -0.61 0.76
N SER A 163 12.97 -1.06 1.91
CA SER A 163 13.18 -2.49 2.18
C SER A 163 11.87 -3.26 2.22
N PHE A 164 10.83 -2.70 2.86
CA PHE A 164 9.54 -3.34 2.97
C PHE A 164 8.84 -3.46 1.61
N LEU A 165 8.79 -2.35 0.86
CA LEU A 165 8.23 -2.29 -0.49
C LEU A 165 8.86 -3.33 -1.40
N ASN A 166 10.19 -3.39 -1.46
CA ASN A 166 10.89 -4.28 -2.39
C ASN A 166 10.81 -5.76 -2.00
N ARG A 167 10.76 -6.08 -0.70
CA ARG A 167 10.84 -7.46 -0.21
C ARG A 167 9.48 -8.11 0.04
N PHE A 168 8.48 -7.32 0.42
CA PHE A 168 7.19 -7.85 0.86
C PHE A 168 6.08 -7.42 -0.07
N LEU A 169 5.82 -6.14 -0.28
CA LEU A 169 4.63 -5.69 -1.00
C LEU A 169 4.72 -5.82 -2.54
N LEU A 170 5.75 -5.22 -3.17
CA LEU A 170 5.89 -5.19 -4.63
C LEU A 170 6.03 -6.56 -5.32
N PRO A 171 6.58 -7.61 -4.69
CA PRO A 171 6.60 -8.95 -5.27
C PRO A 171 5.22 -9.52 -5.61
N TRP A 172 4.16 -9.14 -4.89
CA TRP A 172 2.81 -9.69 -5.09
C TRP A 172 1.73 -8.66 -5.46
N LEU A 173 2.00 -7.36 -5.26
CA LEU A 173 1.04 -6.32 -5.65
C LEU A 173 0.67 -6.35 -7.16
N PRO A 174 1.59 -6.57 -8.12
CA PRO A 174 1.23 -6.67 -9.54
C PRO A 174 0.29 -7.84 -9.88
N PRO A 175 0.55 -9.11 -9.47
CA PRO A 175 -0.40 -10.19 -9.72
C PRO A 175 -1.72 -9.99 -8.96
N PHE A 176 -1.72 -9.44 -7.73
CA PHE A 176 -2.96 -9.08 -7.02
C PHE A 176 -3.79 -8.04 -7.79
N THR A 177 -3.16 -6.98 -8.26
CA THR A 177 -3.80 -5.95 -9.10
C THR A 177 -4.41 -6.58 -10.35
N ARG A 178 -3.68 -7.48 -11.02
CA ARG A 178 -4.20 -8.20 -12.19
C ARG A 178 -5.42 -9.06 -11.85
N SER A 179 -5.38 -9.80 -10.73
CA SER A 179 -6.52 -10.58 -10.26
C SER A 179 -7.78 -9.74 -10.05
N ILE A 180 -7.66 -8.52 -9.51
CA ILE A 180 -8.81 -7.61 -9.39
C ILE A 180 -9.30 -7.19 -10.78
N LEU A 181 -8.39 -6.76 -11.67
CA LEU A 181 -8.74 -6.28 -13.00
C LEU A 181 -9.35 -7.35 -13.92
N GLU A 182 -9.03 -8.62 -13.71
CA GLU A 182 -9.62 -9.75 -14.43
C GLU A 182 -10.89 -10.28 -13.73
N GLY A 183 -11.02 -9.99 -12.43
CA GLY A 183 -12.04 -10.54 -11.54
C GLY A 183 -13.32 -9.74 -11.43
N THR A 184 -13.30 -8.47 -11.84
CA THR A 184 -14.45 -7.57 -11.75
C THR A 184 -14.54 -6.57 -12.90
N GLU A 185 -15.77 -6.20 -13.25
CA GLU A 185 -16.07 -5.05 -14.11
C GLU A 185 -16.41 -3.78 -13.30
N SER A 186 -16.39 -3.86 -11.96
CA SER A 186 -16.66 -2.71 -11.08
C SER A 186 -15.63 -1.59 -11.31
N PRO A 187 -16.05 -0.42 -11.80
CA PRO A 187 -15.13 0.68 -12.05
C PRO A 187 -14.42 1.14 -10.78
N PHE A 188 -15.10 1.03 -9.63
CA PHE A 188 -14.56 1.37 -8.31
C PHE A 188 -13.33 0.53 -7.97
N TYR A 189 -13.46 -0.81 -7.88
CA TYR A 189 -12.36 -1.67 -7.45
C TYR A 189 -11.22 -1.73 -8.47
N ARG A 190 -11.52 -1.63 -9.77
CA ARG A 190 -10.49 -1.50 -10.81
C ARG A 190 -9.66 -0.24 -10.61
N ALA A 191 -10.32 0.89 -10.33
CA ALA A 191 -9.65 2.16 -10.08
C ALA A 191 -8.81 2.14 -8.78
N ILE A 192 -9.32 1.56 -7.69
CA ILE A 192 -8.56 1.38 -6.44
C ILE A 192 -7.30 0.53 -6.66
N ALA A 193 -7.42 -0.58 -7.38
CA ALA A 193 -6.29 -1.46 -7.68
C ALA A 193 -5.21 -0.72 -8.50
N GLN A 194 -5.62 0.02 -9.53
CA GLN A 194 -4.72 0.82 -10.35
C GLN A 194 -4.08 1.98 -9.59
N CYS A 195 -4.85 2.66 -8.74
CA CYS A 195 -4.36 3.72 -7.88
C CYS A 195 -3.26 3.20 -6.96
N THR A 196 -3.53 2.07 -6.29
CA THR A 196 -2.59 1.43 -5.36
C THR A 196 -1.31 1.02 -6.07
N ALA A 197 -1.41 0.27 -7.17
CA ALA A 197 -0.24 -0.17 -7.93
C ALA A 197 0.62 0.99 -8.44
N THR A 198 -0.02 2.02 -8.99
CA THR A 198 0.66 3.20 -9.53
C THR A 198 1.35 3.99 -8.43
N TYR A 199 0.66 4.25 -7.32
CA TYR A 199 1.23 5.00 -6.20
C TYR A 199 2.39 4.25 -5.54
N VAL A 200 2.21 2.98 -5.20
CA VAL A 200 3.23 2.18 -4.51
C VAL A 200 4.51 2.07 -5.33
N ALA A 201 4.40 1.89 -6.65
CA ALA A 201 5.56 1.86 -7.54
C ALA A 201 6.26 3.24 -7.61
N GLY A 202 5.49 4.32 -7.81
CA GLY A 202 6.04 5.67 -7.87
C GLY A 202 6.72 6.11 -6.57
N ASP A 203 6.15 5.71 -5.43
CA ASP A 203 6.68 6.01 -4.11
C ASP A 203 7.99 5.26 -3.82
N ARG A 204 8.09 4.00 -4.26
CA ARG A 204 9.36 3.26 -4.22
C ARG A 204 10.46 4.00 -4.97
N ASP A 205 10.18 4.46 -6.19
CA ASP A 205 11.15 5.18 -7.02
C ASP A 205 11.53 6.53 -6.41
N TYR A 206 10.57 7.20 -5.75
CA TYR A 206 10.83 8.43 -4.99
C TYR A 206 11.77 8.17 -3.81
N LEU A 207 11.51 7.14 -3.01
CA LEU A 207 12.35 6.76 -1.86
C LEU A 207 13.76 6.40 -2.31
N GLU A 208 13.91 5.60 -3.37
CA GLU A 208 15.20 5.18 -3.91
C GLU A 208 16.05 6.39 -4.34
N ARG A 209 15.47 7.32 -5.11
CA ARG A 209 16.13 8.57 -5.50
C ARG A 209 16.50 9.43 -4.30
N SER A 210 15.60 9.52 -3.32
CA SER A 210 15.81 10.33 -2.10
C SER A 210 16.85 9.75 -1.15
N SER A 211 17.14 8.44 -1.24
CA SER A 211 18.13 7.74 -0.43
C SER A 211 19.58 7.95 -0.92
N GLY A 212 19.78 8.56 -2.09
CA GLY A 212 21.11 8.78 -2.66
C GLY A 212 21.80 7.51 -3.17
N VAL A 213 21.07 6.41 -3.35
CA VAL A 213 21.60 5.21 -4.02
C VAL A 213 21.59 5.49 -5.52
N SER A 214 22.76 5.85 -6.05
CA SER A 214 22.99 5.86 -7.50
C SER A 214 22.85 4.43 -8.02
N PRO A 215 22.14 4.17 -9.14
CA PRO A 215 22.16 2.87 -9.79
C PRO A 215 23.47 2.71 -10.57
N ASP A 216 24.64 2.80 -9.92
CA ASP A 216 25.90 2.34 -10.52
C ASP A 216 27.06 2.25 -9.50
N THR A 217 27.43 1.04 -9.09
CA THR A 217 28.82 0.64 -8.81
C THR A 217 28.93 -0.89 -8.87
N ALA A 218 28.75 -1.46 -10.06
CA ALA A 218 29.13 -2.84 -10.33
C ALA A 218 29.90 -2.95 -11.64
N ASN A 219 31.00 -2.20 -11.78
CA ASN A 219 32.20 -2.75 -12.42
C ASN A 219 33.47 -1.90 -12.16
N PRO A 220 34.34 -2.26 -11.22
CA PRO A 220 35.75 -2.01 -11.37
C PRO A 220 36.35 -3.25 -12.04
N HIS A 221 36.70 -3.20 -13.32
CA HIS A 221 37.89 -3.89 -13.86
C HIS A 221 38.12 -3.45 -15.31
N THR A 222 38.94 -2.42 -15.46
CA THR A 222 39.91 -2.33 -16.54
C THR A 222 41.10 -3.22 -16.19
N SER A 223 41.35 -4.24 -17.01
CA SER A 223 42.67 -4.67 -17.51
C SER A 223 42.46 -5.74 -18.59
#